data_AF-A0A0E2HHW7-F1
#
_entry.id   AF-A0A0E2HHW7-F1
#
_cell.length_a   1.000
_cell.length_b   1.000
_cell.length_c   1.000
_cell.angle_alpha   90.00
_cell.angle_beta   90.00
_cell.angle_gamma   90.00
#
_symmetry.space_group_name_H-M   'P 1'
#
loop_
_entity.id
_entity.type
_entity.pdbx_description
1 polymer ?
#
loop_
_entity_poly.entity_id
_entity_poly.type
_entity_poly.pdbx_seq_one_letter_code
_entity_poly.pdbx_strand_id
1 'polypeptide(L)'
;MKISTPEAQGISSRSLLRFIDKLEEQKIPVHSVLIARHGHLVLEAYYKPYEKDTLHRMFSQTKSYTSLAIGLLASQGRLSLQDKICDYFPEYLPGKVHPWMNEMTIEDMLKMETCHNMTTYNKTSTTENWVRSFFQTIPTHRPGTVFMYDTSASHTLCALAEKLTGQRLLDFLKDRVLRQIGFSEESYIMPDPFGVSMGGTGLMAKPMDMMRVGLMLLNGGKHPDDYGQPEGRQVYPKEYLDCALAFQTPTIMSSTRDWGYGYQFWKMPDDGFAMLGMGSQDTLCFPKRDMVIIMTSDTQGIPNGGDMILNNIRTEIFEQLSDDVLPEDAGAQKELKDRLADLTLPVLKERGEENFRETVNGKSYFFYPNKDGFKRLRVIFENERRGILEYENERGIHQIFFGMGRNVSCLFPEYRQLCVSSASWCDRDTLYICSQLTDESVAAIHFKLIFSGDGTLTLLMRKTEETKFNEFQGVLTASL
;
A
#
# COMPACT_ATOMS: atom_id res chain seq x y z
N MET A 1 -12.96 -14.47 14.75
CA MET A 1 -12.41 -13.29 15.45
C MET A 1 -13.54 -12.67 16.25
N LYS A 2 -13.28 -12.23 17.48
CA LYS A 2 -14.29 -11.62 18.34
C LYS A 2 -14.41 -10.12 18.03
N ILE A 3 -15.60 -9.57 18.22
CA ILE A 3 -15.88 -8.13 18.08
C ILE A 3 -16.25 -7.61 19.47
N SER A 4 -15.81 -6.41 19.82
CA SER A 4 -16.08 -5.76 21.11
C SER A 4 -16.34 -4.26 20.90
N THR A 5 -17.00 -3.62 21.88
CA THR A 5 -16.95 -2.16 21.99
C THR A 5 -15.51 -1.72 22.27
N PRO A 6 -15.10 -0.51 21.83
CA PRO A 6 -13.82 0.08 22.21
C PRO A 6 -13.64 0.12 23.74
N GLU A 7 -14.69 0.52 24.48
CA GLU A 7 -14.63 0.74 25.93
C GLU A 7 -14.32 -0.55 26.69
N ALA A 8 -14.93 -1.67 26.29
CA ALA A 8 -14.64 -2.99 26.85
C ALA A 8 -13.21 -3.47 26.61
N GLN A 9 -12.47 -2.84 25.68
CA GLN A 9 -11.05 -3.09 25.45
C GLN A 9 -10.19 -1.89 25.84
N GLY A 10 -10.65 -1.03 26.76
CA GLY A 10 -9.85 0.07 27.31
C GLY A 10 -9.54 1.20 26.32
N ILE A 11 -10.36 1.38 25.28
CA ILE A 11 -10.25 2.45 24.27
C ILE A 11 -11.53 3.28 24.29
N SER A 12 -11.44 4.61 24.29
CA SER A 12 -12.65 5.44 24.21
C SER A 12 -13.15 5.57 22.77
N SER A 13 -14.45 5.36 22.54
CA SER A 13 -15.08 5.66 21.24
C SER A 13 -14.89 7.13 20.83
N ARG A 14 -14.83 8.06 21.80
CA ARG A 14 -14.53 9.48 21.55
C ARG A 14 -13.12 9.70 21.01
N SER A 15 -12.16 8.91 21.47
CA SER A 15 -10.77 9.06 21.00
C SER A 15 -10.61 8.47 19.61
N LEU A 16 -11.30 7.37 19.31
CA LEU A 16 -11.39 6.83 17.94
C LEU A 16 -12.09 7.80 16.97
N LEU A 17 -13.14 8.49 17.42
CA LEU A 17 -13.79 9.53 16.62
C LEU A 17 -12.81 10.67 16.28
N ARG A 18 -12.09 11.20 17.29
CA ARG A 18 -11.07 12.23 17.06
C ARG A 18 -9.95 11.75 16.14
N PHE A 19 -9.53 10.49 16.25
CA PHE A 19 -8.54 9.90 15.36
C PHE A 19 -9.01 9.95 13.90
N ILE A 20 -10.24 9.53 13.62
CA ILE A 20 -10.84 9.57 12.28
C ILE A 20 -10.96 11.01 11.77
N ASP A 21 -11.42 11.94 12.60
CA ASP A 21 -11.58 13.35 12.22
C ASP A 21 -10.22 14.02 11.93
N LYS A 22 -9.18 13.71 12.72
CA LYS A 22 -7.81 14.21 12.48
C LYS A 22 -7.24 13.77 11.14
N LEU A 23 -7.47 12.52 10.73
CA LEU A 23 -7.06 12.02 9.42
C LEU A 23 -7.73 12.79 8.28
N GLU A 24 -9.01 13.13 8.44
CA GLU A 24 -9.77 13.93 7.46
C GLU A 24 -9.33 15.41 7.44
N GLU A 25 -9.16 16.04 8.60
CA GLU A 25 -8.65 17.42 8.72
C GLU A 25 -7.29 17.57 8.03
N GLN A 26 -6.44 16.57 8.18
CA GLN A 26 -5.12 16.45 7.56
C GLN A 26 -5.17 16.05 6.07
N LYS A 27 -6.37 15.77 5.54
CA LYS A 27 -6.63 15.37 4.15
C LYS A 27 -5.87 14.13 3.73
N ILE A 28 -5.69 13.19 4.65
CA ILE A 28 -5.09 11.89 4.34
C ILE A 28 -6.12 11.07 3.55
N PRO A 29 -5.79 10.57 2.34
CA PRO A 29 -6.66 9.69 1.57
C PRO A 29 -6.71 8.29 2.17
N VAL A 30 -7.38 8.15 3.32
CA VAL A 30 -7.55 6.87 3.98
C VAL A 30 -8.57 6.03 3.21
N HIS A 31 -8.25 4.76 3.00
CA HIS A 31 -9.12 3.77 2.36
C HIS A 31 -9.79 2.88 3.41
N SER A 32 -9.04 2.45 4.44
CA SER A 32 -9.57 1.68 5.55
C SER A 32 -8.72 1.80 6.81
N VAL A 33 -9.38 1.62 7.97
CA VAL A 33 -8.74 1.51 9.29
C VAL A 33 -9.40 0.36 10.04
N LEU A 34 -8.62 -0.63 10.46
CA LEU A 34 -9.07 -1.65 11.39
C LEU A 34 -8.19 -1.63 12.64
N ILE A 35 -8.81 -1.78 13.81
CA ILE A 35 -8.09 -1.84 15.09
C ILE A 35 -8.60 -3.04 15.86
N ALA A 36 -7.67 -3.88 16.31
CA ALA A 36 -7.94 -4.93 17.27
C ALA A 36 -7.06 -4.76 18.50
N ARG A 37 -7.63 -4.97 19.69
CA ARG A 37 -6.90 -5.02 20.96
C ARG A 37 -7.36 -6.22 21.76
N HIS A 38 -6.44 -6.91 22.43
CA HIS A 38 -6.74 -8.14 23.18
C HIS A 38 -7.46 -9.22 22.35
N GLY A 39 -7.12 -9.32 21.06
CA GLY A 39 -7.76 -10.25 20.12
C GLY A 39 -9.20 -9.89 19.70
N HIS A 40 -9.71 -8.73 20.10
CA HIS A 40 -11.05 -8.25 19.74
C HIS A 40 -10.95 -7.11 18.74
N LEU A 41 -11.69 -7.20 17.64
CA LEU A 41 -11.88 -6.10 16.71
C LEU A 41 -12.77 -5.04 17.38
N VAL A 42 -12.27 -3.81 17.46
CA VAL A 42 -12.95 -2.68 18.10
C VAL A 42 -13.29 -1.54 17.14
N LEU A 43 -12.61 -1.49 15.99
CA LEU A 43 -12.89 -0.52 14.93
C LEU A 43 -12.73 -1.19 13.56
N GLU A 44 -13.69 -0.89 12.68
CA GLU A 44 -13.67 -1.26 11.27
C GLU A 44 -14.24 -0.08 10.48
N ALA A 45 -13.38 0.62 9.74
CA ALA A 45 -13.71 1.81 8.99
C ALA A 45 -13.31 1.63 7.52
N TYR A 46 -14.21 1.95 6.60
CA TYR A 46 -13.98 1.90 5.15
C TYR A 46 -14.44 3.21 4.51
N TYR A 47 -13.57 3.82 3.72
CA TYR A 47 -13.83 5.09 3.07
C TYR A 47 -14.30 4.84 1.65
N LYS A 48 -15.52 5.26 1.32
CA LYS A 48 -16.10 5.03 -0.01
C LYS A 48 -15.18 5.59 -1.11
N PRO A 49 -14.95 4.82 -2.19
CA PRO A 49 -15.74 3.66 -2.62
C PRO A 49 -15.23 2.30 -2.06
N TYR A 50 -14.21 2.29 -1.21
CA TYR A 50 -13.73 1.05 -0.63
C TYR A 50 -14.75 0.46 0.33
N GLU A 51 -14.91 -0.85 0.27
CA GLU A 51 -15.77 -1.64 1.13
C GLU A 51 -14.97 -2.75 1.81
N LYS A 52 -15.60 -3.44 2.76
CA LYS A 52 -14.97 -4.52 3.54
C LYS A 52 -14.35 -5.64 2.70
N ASP A 53 -14.94 -5.90 1.53
CA ASP A 53 -14.56 -6.97 0.63
C ASP A 53 -13.66 -6.50 -0.53
N THR A 54 -13.32 -5.21 -0.58
CA THR A 54 -12.44 -4.66 -1.62
C THR A 54 -11.01 -5.11 -1.40
N LEU A 55 -10.42 -5.75 -2.42
CA LEU A 55 -8.98 -6.05 -2.45
C LEU A 55 -8.18 -4.76 -2.58
N HIS A 56 -7.10 -4.68 -1.83
CA HIS A 56 -6.20 -3.54 -1.81
C HIS A 56 -4.79 -3.98 -2.16
N ARG A 57 -4.07 -3.11 -2.88
CA ARG A 57 -2.65 -3.30 -3.15
C ARG A 57 -1.84 -3.08 -1.88
N MET A 58 -1.18 -4.13 -1.38
CA MET A 58 -0.41 -4.10 -0.13
C MET A 58 1.06 -3.69 -0.31
N PHE A 59 1.54 -3.57 -1.55
CA PHE A 59 2.93 -3.24 -1.88
C PHE A 59 3.93 -4.07 -1.05
N SER A 60 4.88 -3.41 -0.39
CA SER A 60 6.00 -4.02 0.33
C SER A 60 5.61 -4.94 1.50
N GLN A 61 4.35 -4.96 1.95
CA GLN A 61 3.91 -6.00 2.90
C GLN A 61 4.04 -7.42 2.31
N THR A 62 4.04 -7.56 0.97
CA THR A 62 4.25 -8.84 0.28
C THR A 62 5.57 -9.53 0.69
N LYS A 63 6.59 -8.76 1.05
CA LYS A 63 7.89 -9.29 1.50
C LYS A 63 7.72 -10.16 2.73
N SER A 64 6.94 -9.70 3.70
CA SER A 64 6.65 -10.46 4.91
C SER A 64 5.97 -11.80 4.60
N TYR A 65 5.08 -11.86 3.59
CA TYR A 65 4.49 -13.13 3.13
C TYR A 65 5.53 -14.04 2.46
N THR A 66 6.46 -13.46 1.69
CA THR A 66 7.61 -14.21 1.16
C THR A 66 8.45 -14.81 2.28
N SER A 67 8.78 -14.04 3.32
CA SER A 67 9.46 -14.55 4.51
C SER A 67 8.67 -15.67 5.18
N LEU A 68 7.35 -15.53 5.35
CA LEU A 68 6.52 -16.59 5.93
C LEU A 68 6.57 -17.89 5.10
N ALA A 69 6.63 -17.79 3.77
CA ALA A 69 6.77 -18.98 2.93
C ALA A 69 8.14 -19.63 3.08
N ILE A 70 9.22 -18.84 3.11
CA ILE A 70 10.58 -19.33 3.36
C ILE A 70 10.68 -20.00 4.74
N GLY A 71 10.06 -19.43 5.78
CA GLY A 71 10.03 -20.01 7.11
C GLY A 71 9.31 -21.36 7.18
N LEU A 72 8.19 -21.50 6.47
CA LEU A 72 7.53 -22.81 6.34
C LEU A 72 8.41 -23.83 5.63
N LEU A 73 9.08 -23.45 4.54
CA LEU A 73 9.99 -24.33 3.82
C LEU A 73 11.19 -24.76 4.67
N ALA A 74 11.76 -23.83 5.44
CA ALA A 74 12.84 -24.09 6.39
C ALA A 74 12.38 -25.07 7.49
N SER A 75 11.21 -24.83 8.09
CA SER A 75 10.65 -25.72 9.13
C SER A 75 10.36 -27.14 8.63
N GLN A 76 10.11 -27.28 7.32
CA GLN A 76 9.89 -28.56 6.65
C GLN A 76 11.19 -29.23 6.19
N GLY A 77 12.36 -28.63 6.47
CA GLY A 77 13.66 -29.14 6.04
C GLY A 77 13.88 -29.08 4.53
N ARG A 78 13.12 -28.25 3.80
CA ARG A 78 13.18 -28.14 2.33
C ARG A 78 14.27 -27.20 1.85
N LEU A 79 14.75 -26.34 2.75
CA LEU A 79 15.91 -25.47 2.61
C LEU A 79 16.48 -25.20 4.01
N SER A 80 17.72 -24.75 4.08
CA SER A 80 18.30 -24.08 5.25
C SER A 80 18.45 -22.59 4.96
N LEU A 81 18.30 -21.74 5.98
CA LEU A 81 18.54 -20.29 5.80
C LEU A 81 20.02 -20.00 5.45
N GLN A 82 20.92 -20.94 5.74
CA GLN A 82 22.36 -20.86 5.48
C GLN A 82 22.75 -21.32 4.07
N ASP A 83 21.81 -21.89 3.32
CA ASP A 83 22.06 -22.30 1.94
C ASP A 83 22.40 -21.10 1.07
N LYS A 84 23.26 -21.32 0.06
CA LYS A 84 23.61 -20.28 -0.90
C LYS A 84 22.50 -20.16 -1.94
N ILE A 85 22.04 -18.94 -2.17
CA ILE A 85 20.96 -18.72 -3.14
C ILE A 85 21.35 -19.15 -4.56
N CYS A 86 22.65 -19.08 -4.88
CA CYS A 86 23.19 -19.55 -6.17
C CYS A 86 22.97 -21.04 -6.42
N ASP A 87 22.97 -21.87 -5.37
CA ASP A 87 22.79 -23.33 -5.50
C ASP A 87 21.40 -23.69 -6.02
N TYR A 88 20.41 -22.80 -5.79
CA TYR A 88 19.04 -22.98 -6.23
C TYR A 88 18.76 -22.44 -7.64
N PHE A 89 19.63 -21.63 -8.23
CA PHE A 89 19.42 -21.01 -9.55
C PHE A 89 20.65 -21.11 -10.48
N PRO A 90 21.23 -22.30 -10.69
CA PRO A 90 22.37 -22.47 -11.58
C PRO A 90 22.09 -21.98 -13.01
N GLU A 91 20.83 -22.02 -13.45
CA GLU A 91 20.40 -21.55 -14.77
C GLU A 91 20.49 -20.03 -14.99
N TYR A 92 20.61 -19.24 -13.92
CA TYR A 92 20.69 -17.78 -14.00
C TYR A 92 22.10 -17.24 -13.72
N LEU A 93 23.01 -18.10 -13.27
CA LEU A 93 24.38 -17.71 -12.97
C LEU A 93 25.14 -17.31 -14.26
N PRO A 94 25.90 -16.21 -14.23
CA PRO A 94 26.81 -15.87 -15.32
C PRO A 94 27.97 -16.89 -15.38
N GLY A 95 28.68 -16.94 -16.51
CA GLY A 95 29.81 -17.86 -16.68
C GLY A 95 30.92 -17.71 -15.63
N LYS A 96 31.09 -16.51 -15.05
CA LYS A 96 31.93 -16.27 -13.88
C LYS A 96 31.11 -15.58 -12.78
N VAL A 97 30.78 -16.33 -11.74
CA VAL A 97 30.02 -15.82 -10.58
C VAL A 97 30.93 -15.00 -9.68
N HIS A 98 30.46 -13.83 -9.26
CA HIS A 98 31.18 -12.99 -8.31
C HIS A 98 31.25 -13.68 -6.93
N PRO A 99 32.39 -13.68 -6.22
CA PRO A 99 32.52 -14.37 -4.93
C PRO A 99 31.44 -13.98 -3.90
N TRP A 100 31.09 -12.69 -3.83
CA TRP A 100 30.04 -12.19 -2.92
C TRP A 100 28.63 -12.66 -3.30
N MET A 101 28.34 -12.85 -4.59
CA MET A 101 27.07 -13.44 -5.03
C MET A 101 27.00 -14.91 -4.60
N ASN A 102 28.12 -15.63 -4.74
CA ASN A 102 28.24 -17.04 -4.36
C ASN A 102 28.24 -17.27 -2.84
N GLU A 103 28.62 -16.27 -2.06
CA GLU A 103 28.64 -16.31 -0.59
C GLU A 103 27.25 -16.04 0.03
N MET A 104 26.38 -15.32 -0.67
CA MET A 104 25.11 -14.84 -0.13
C MET A 104 24.17 -15.98 0.26
N THR A 105 23.67 -15.92 1.50
CA THR A 105 22.72 -16.89 2.05
C THR A 105 21.28 -16.42 1.92
N ILE A 106 20.32 -17.34 2.10
CA ILE A 106 18.90 -17.02 2.21
C ILE A 106 18.65 -16.10 3.43
N GLU A 107 19.36 -16.30 4.53
CA GLU A 107 19.26 -15.45 5.72
C GLU A 107 19.67 -14.00 5.43
N ASP A 108 20.77 -13.80 4.69
CA ASP A 108 21.21 -12.45 4.28
C ASP A 108 20.11 -11.73 3.48
N MET A 109 19.43 -12.46 2.59
CA MET A 109 18.32 -11.93 1.81
C MET A 109 17.08 -11.60 2.65
N LEU A 110 16.78 -12.39 3.68
CA LEU A 110 15.68 -12.12 4.61
C LEU A 110 15.96 -10.88 5.45
N LYS A 111 17.22 -10.67 5.86
CA LYS A 111 17.68 -9.49 6.61
C LYS A 111 17.86 -8.24 5.74
N MET A 112 17.71 -8.33 4.42
CA MET A 112 18.04 -7.25 3.48
C MET A 112 19.52 -6.83 3.53
N GLU A 113 20.40 -7.80 3.77
CA GLU A 113 21.85 -7.64 3.74
C GLU A 113 22.42 -8.34 2.50
N THR A 114 21.77 -8.14 1.34
CA THR A 114 22.24 -8.73 0.08
C THR A 114 23.55 -8.10 -0.38
N CYS A 115 24.09 -8.54 -1.50
CA CYS A 115 25.27 -7.91 -2.09
C CYS A 115 24.94 -6.71 -3.01
N HIS A 116 23.68 -6.26 -3.01
CA HIS A 116 23.16 -5.21 -3.90
C HIS A 116 22.71 -3.99 -3.10
N ASN A 117 22.91 -2.79 -3.64
CA ASN A 117 22.55 -1.54 -2.97
C ASN A 117 21.15 -1.03 -3.37
N MET A 118 20.49 -1.67 -4.34
CA MET A 118 19.14 -1.36 -4.79
C MET A 118 18.56 -2.54 -5.58
N THR A 119 17.26 -2.42 -5.92
CA THR A 119 16.56 -3.40 -6.76
C THR A 119 17.26 -3.58 -8.11
N THR A 120 17.53 -4.84 -8.45
CA THR A 120 18.35 -5.23 -9.61
C THR A 120 17.59 -5.34 -10.93
N TYR A 121 16.26 -5.29 -10.91
CA TYR A 121 15.43 -5.37 -12.11
C TYR A 121 14.72 -4.03 -12.38
N ASN A 122 14.47 -3.75 -13.65
CA ASN A 122 13.60 -2.64 -14.04
C ASN A 122 12.13 -3.08 -13.96
N LYS A 123 11.35 -2.43 -13.08
CA LYS A 123 9.92 -2.71 -12.83
C LYS A 123 9.02 -2.58 -14.09
N THR A 124 9.48 -1.91 -15.14
CA THR A 124 8.74 -1.77 -16.42
C THR A 124 9.25 -2.70 -17.51
N SER A 125 10.32 -3.47 -17.27
CA SER A 125 10.91 -4.36 -18.27
C SER A 125 10.05 -5.60 -18.51
N THR A 126 9.77 -5.86 -19.79
CA THR A 126 9.07 -7.07 -20.28
C THR A 126 10.00 -8.01 -21.04
N THR A 127 11.28 -7.65 -21.20
CA THR A 127 12.28 -8.41 -21.98
C THR A 127 13.39 -8.99 -21.12
N GLU A 128 13.62 -8.42 -19.94
CA GLU A 128 14.65 -8.86 -18.99
C GLU A 128 14.00 -9.59 -17.81
N ASN A 129 14.29 -10.88 -17.62
CA ASN A 129 13.73 -11.68 -16.53
C ASN A 129 14.18 -11.15 -15.16
N TRP A 130 13.23 -10.77 -14.30
CA TRP A 130 13.51 -10.07 -13.05
C TRP A 130 14.33 -10.88 -12.05
N VAL A 131 14.07 -12.20 -11.95
CA VAL A 131 14.83 -13.11 -11.09
C VAL A 131 16.26 -13.26 -11.60
N ARG A 132 16.44 -13.42 -12.92
CA ARG A 132 17.76 -13.51 -13.55
C ARG A 132 18.60 -12.25 -13.33
N SER A 133 18.00 -11.06 -13.40
CA SER A 133 18.70 -9.80 -13.17
C SER A 133 19.40 -9.74 -11.81
N PHE A 134 18.85 -10.42 -10.79
CA PHE A 134 19.47 -10.51 -9.46
C PHE A 134 20.85 -11.18 -9.50
N PHE A 135 21.01 -12.25 -10.29
CA PHE A 135 22.26 -13.01 -10.39
C PHE A 135 23.28 -12.40 -11.36
N GLN A 136 22.83 -11.54 -12.27
CA GLN A 136 23.66 -10.93 -13.32
C GLN A 136 24.12 -9.51 -12.99
N THR A 137 23.45 -8.84 -12.05
CA THR A 137 23.88 -7.53 -11.55
C THR A 137 25.19 -7.67 -10.78
N ILE A 138 26.14 -6.78 -11.04
CA ILE A 138 27.45 -6.78 -10.37
C ILE A 138 27.25 -6.43 -8.89
N PRO A 139 27.68 -7.29 -7.95
CA PRO A 139 27.65 -6.97 -6.53
C PRO A 139 28.40 -5.68 -6.18
N THR A 140 27.86 -4.93 -5.22
CA THR A 140 28.46 -3.66 -4.76
C THR A 140 29.21 -3.81 -3.43
N HIS A 141 28.86 -4.82 -2.64
CA HIS A 141 29.45 -5.10 -1.34
C HIS A 141 29.29 -6.58 -0.98
N ARG A 142 29.94 -7.02 0.10
CA ARG A 142 29.83 -8.40 0.61
C ARG A 142 28.46 -8.59 1.30
N PRO A 143 27.72 -9.69 1.07
CA PRO A 143 26.47 -9.96 1.76
C PRO A 143 26.67 -10.12 3.28
N GLY A 144 25.60 -9.91 4.06
CA GLY A 144 25.60 -10.04 5.51
C GLY A 144 26.33 -8.91 6.24
N THR A 145 26.57 -7.77 5.58
CA THR A 145 27.38 -6.67 6.15
C THR A 145 26.65 -5.36 6.36
N VAL A 146 25.70 -5.00 5.48
CA VAL A 146 24.95 -3.74 5.59
C VAL A 146 23.52 -3.93 5.09
N PHE A 147 22.58 -3.30 5.78
CA PHE A 147 21.19 -3.26 5.36
C PHE A 147 21.00 -2.34 4.13
N MET A 148 20.47 -2.92 3.06
CA MET A 148 20.06 -2.23 1.84
C MET A 148 18.67 -2.71 1.45
N TYR A 149 17.69 -1.80 1.44
CA TYR A 149 16.30 -2.17 1.17
C TYR A 149 16.11 -2.57 -0.30
N ASP A 150 16.22 -3.87 -0.56
CA ASP A 150 16.24 -4.46 -1.90
C ASP A 150 14.99 -5.30 -2.19
N THR A 151 14.14 -4.82 -3.11
CA THR A 151 12.94 -5.56 -3.50
C THR A 151 13.24 -6.79 -4.35
N SER A 152 14.37 -6.85 -5.08
CA SER A 152 14.72 -8.05 -5.86
C SER A 152 15.16 -9.21 -4.99
N ALA A 153 15.70 -8.96 -3.80
CA ALA A 153 15.93 -9.99 -2.78
C ALA A 153 14.64 -10.77 -2.46
N SER A 154 13.58 -10.07 -2.07
CA SER A 154 12.27 -10.69 -1.78
C SER A 154 11.66 -11.35 -3.02
N HIS A 155 11.78 -10.75 -4.20
CA HIS A 155 11.24 -11.35 -5.43
C HIS A 155 11.97 -12.67 -5.78
N THR A 156 13.28 -12.74 -5.61
CA THR A 156 14.07 -13.97 -5.80
C THR A 156 13.73 -15.04 -4.76
N LEU A 157 13.52 -14.66 -3.49
CA LEU A 157 13.04 -15.60 -2.46
C LEU A 157 11.63 -16.14 -2.78
N CYS A 158 10.76 -15.31 -3.34
CA CYS A 158 9.46 -15.75 -3.83
C CYS A 158 9.62 -16.77 -4.96
N ALA A 159 10.47 -16.48 -5.95
CA ALA A 159 10.78 -17.42 -7.02
C ALA A 159 11.35 -18.75 -6.48
N LEU A 160 12.17 -18.70 -5.42
CA LEU A 160 12.69 -19.89 -4.75
C LEU A 160 11.56 -20.72 -4.15
N ALA A 161 10.65 -20.08 -3.40
CA ALA A 161 9.51 -20.76 -2.81
C ALA A 161 8.61 -21.39 -3.88
N GLU A 162 8.32 -20.69 -4.98
CA GLU A 162 7.55 -21.23 -6.11
C GLU A 162 8.28 -22.40 -6.78
N LYS A 163 9.59 -22.28 -7.02
CA LYS A 163 10.42 -23.34 -7.62
C LYS A 163 10.42 -24.61 -6.77
N LEU A 164 10.58 -24.48 -5.46
CA LEU A 164 10.57 -25.64 -4.57
C LEU A 164 9.17 -26.24 -4.48
N THR A 165 8.12 -25.43 -4.34
CA THR A 165 6.75 -25.93 -4.11
C THR A 165 6.01 -26.38 -5.37
N GLY A 166 6.37 -25.85 -6.54
CA GLY A 166 5.58 -25.95 -7.76
C GLY A 166 4.26 -25.17 -7.72
N GLN A 167 4.07 -24.29 -6.74
CA GLN A 167 2.84 -23.52 -6.52
C GLN A 167 3.12 -22.03 -6.56
N ARG A 168 2.07 -21.21 -6.75
CA ARG A 168 2.17 -19.77 -6.50
C ARG A 168 2.41 -19.52 -5.02
N LEU A 169 3.19 -18.49 -4.71
CA LEU A 169 3.59 -18.18 -3.33
C LEU A 169 2.38 -18.10 -2.39
N LEU A 170 1.34 -17.36 -2.78
CA LEU A 170 0.16 -17.18 -1.93
C LEU A 170 -0.70 -18.45 -1.83
N ASP A 171 -0.79 -19.24 -2.90
CA ASP A 171 -1.55 -20.50 -2.87
C ASP A 171 -0.89 -21.50 -1.92
N PHE A 172 0.44 -21.61 -1.95
CA PHE A 172 1.20 -22.39 -0.98
C PHE A 172 0.93 -21.92 0.46
N LEU A 173 0.93 -20.61 0.70
CA LEU A 173 0.61 -20.06 2.02
C LEU A 173 -0.84 -20.32 2.44
N LYS A 174 -1.82 -20.21 1.53
CA LYS A 174 -3.23 -20.54 1.79
C LYS A 174 -3.39 -21.99 2.20
N ASP A 175 -2.76 -22.91 1.48
CA ASP A 175 -2.82 -24.34 1.75
C ASP A 175 -2.19 -24.71 3.10
N ARG A 176 -1.14 -24.01 3.50
CA ARG A 176 -0.42 -24.31 4.74
C ARG A 176 -0.98 -23.61 5.96
N VAL A 177 -1.39 -22.35 5.85
CA VAL A 177 -1.74 -21.52 7.02
C VAL A 177 -2.89 -20.55 6.77
N LEU A 178 -2.89 -19.80 5.66
CA LEU A 178 -3.75 -18.61 5.56
C LEU A 178 -5.24 -18.97 5.50
N ARG A 179 -5.62 -20.05 4.81
CA ARG A 179 -7.02 -20.51 4.79
C ARG A 179 -7.50 -20.92 6.18
N GLN A 180 -6.62 -21.51 6.99
CA GLN A 180 -6.98 -21.94 8.35
C GLN A 180 -7.34 -20.77 9.25
N ILE A 181 -6.70 -19.61 9.07
CA ILE A 181 -6.95 -18.38 9.85
C ILE A 181 -8.04 -17.50 9.24
N GLY A 182 -8.67 -17.91 8.14
CA GLY A 182 -9.76 -17.18 7.48
C GLY A 182 -9.31 -16.09 6.51
N PHE A 183 -8.16 -16.26 5.86
CA PHE A 183 -7.71 -15.42 4.75
C PHE A 183 -8.57 -15.65 3.50
N SER A 184 -8.84 -14.60 2.75
CA SER A 184 -9.74 -14.61 1.59
C SER A 184 -9.22 -15.45 0.42
N GLU A 185 -10.10 -16.16 -0.28
CA GLU A 185 -9.72 -17.03 -1.41
C GLU A 185 -9.42 -16.20 -2.67
N GLU A 186 -10.08 -15.06 -2.83
CA GLU A 186 -9.94 -14.12 -3.95
C GLU A 186 -8.65 -13.31 -3.92
N SER A 187 -7.95 -13.25 -2.78
CA SER A 187 -6.62 -12.65 -2.68
C SER A 187 -5.62 -13.30 -3.64
N TYR A 188 -4.68 -12.51 -4.15
CA TYR A 188 -3.65 -13.00 -5.07
C TYR A 188 -2.37 -12.16 -4.95
N ILE A 189 -1.27 -12.67 -5.46
CA ILE A 189 -0.07 -11.87 -5.72
C ILE A 189 0.02 -11.70 -7.23
N MET A 190 0.04 -10.44 -7.68
CA MET A 190 0.17 -10.14 -9.10
C MET A 190 1.47 -10.77 -9.65
N PRO A 191 1.43 -11.39 -10.84
CA PRO A 191 2.62 -11.92 -11.50
C PRO A 191 3.47 -10.79 -12.10
N ASP A 192 4.77 -11.02 -12.20
CA ASP A 192 5.66 -10.25 -13.06
C ASP A 192 5.40 -10.62 -14.55
N PRO A 193 6.01 -9.89 -15.52
CA PRO A 193 5.87 -10.21 -16.94
C PRO A 193 6.40 -11.59 -17.37
N PHE A 194 7.14 -12.29 -16.51
CA PHE A 194 7.73 -13.62 -16.77
C PHE A 194 6.95 -14.73 -16.05
N GLY A 195 5.85 -14.36 -15.40
CA GLY A 195 4.94 -15.27 -14.74
C GLY A 195 5.42 -15.73 -13.37
N VAL A 196 6.35 -15.06 -12.67
CA VAL A 196 6.67 -15.30 -11.25
C VAL A 196 5.84 -14.34 -10.39
N SER A 197 5.32 -14.77 -9.25
CA SER A 197 4.62 -13.83 -8.34
C SER A 197 5.53 -12.69 -7.92
N MET A 198 5.05 -11.44 -7.92
CA MET A 198 5.81 -10.27 -7.47
C MET A 198 5.99 -10.25 -5.94
N GLY A 199 6.78 -11.17 -5.37
CA GLY A 199 6.96 -11.35 -3.92
C GLY A 199 7.46 -10.13 -3.12
N GLY A 200 7.92 -9.09 -3.79
CA GLY A 200 8.33 -7.84 -3.17
C GLY A 200 7.25 -6.76 -3.07
N THR A 201 6.14 -6.86 -3.81
CA THR A 201 5.16 -5.76 -3.98
C THR A 201 3.73 -6.20 -4.33
N GLY A 202 3.55 -7.45 -4.77
CA GLY A 202 2.40 -7.91 -5.58
C GLY A 202 1.08 -8.20 -4.87
N LEU A 203 1.06 -8.27 -3.54
CA LEU A 203 -0.10 -8.77 -2.80
C LEU A 203 -1.32 -7.86 -2.95
N MET A 204 -2.43 -8.47 -3.34
CA MET A 204 -3.80 -7.95 -3.32
C MET A 204 -4.56 -8.72 -2.25
N ALA A 205 -4.96 -8.03 -1.17
CA ALA A 205 -5.63 -8.65 -0.02
C ALA A 205 -6.68 -7.72 0.60
N LYS A 206 -7.61 -8.26 1.37
CA LYS A 206 -8.55 -7.45 2.15
C LYS A 206 -7.89 -6.90 3.41
N PRO A 207 -8.30 -5.74 3.94
CA PRO A 207 -7.81 -5.26 5.23
C PRO A 207 -8.00 -6.27 6.37
N MET A 208 -9.09 -7.06 6.33
CA MET A 208 -9.36 -8.11 7.32
C MET A 208 -8.39 -9.31 7.22
N ASP A 209 -7.88 -9.60 6.03
CA ASP A 209 -6.87 -10.64 5.83
C ASP A 209 -5.57 -10.24 6.55
N MET A 210 -5.20 -8.97 6.42
CA MET A 210 -4.03 -8.40 7.09
C MET A 210 -4.20 -8.37 8.60
N MET A 211 -5.40 -8.05 9.10
CA MET A 211 -5.73 -8.10 10.54
C MET A 211 -5.54 -9.50 11.11
N ARG A 212 -6.02 -10.54 10.42
CA ARG A 212 -5.87 -11.94 10.85
C ARG A 212 -4.42 -12.37 10.91
N VAL A 213 -3.62 -12.00 9.90
CA VAL A 213 -2.18 -12.27 9.92
C VAL A 213 -1.51 -11.50 11.06
N GLY A 214 -1.81 -10.21 11.25
CA GLY A 214 -1.29 -9.42 12.36
C GLY A 214 -1.58 -10.05 13.73
N LEU A 215 -2.81 -10.50 13.96
CA LEU A 215 -3.19 -11.21 15.20
C LEU A 215 -2.50 -12.56 15.34
N MET A 216 -2.31 -13.32 14.26
CA MET A 216 -1.54 -14.57 14.29
C MET A 216 -0.09 -14.32 14.69
N LEU A 217 0.55 -13.30 14.11
CA LEU A 217 1.93 -12.92 14.41
C LEU A 217 2.06 -12.47 15.87
N LEU A 218 1.16 -11.60 16.33
CA LEU A 218 1.14 -11.08 17.71
C LEU A 218 0.87 -12.20 18.74
N ASN A 219 0.09 -13.22 18.37
CA ASN A 219 -0.19 -14.41 19.17
C ASN A 219 0.88 -15.50 19.04
N GLY A 220 2.10 -15.17 18.58
CA GLY A 220 3.22 -16.11 18.48
C GLY A 220 3.02 -17.25 17.48
N GLY A 221 2.28 -17.00 16.39
CA GLY A 221 2.01 -17.97 15.33
C GLY A 221 0.82 -18.88 15.60
N LYS A 222 0.06 -18.60 16.67
CA LYS A 222 -1.20 -19.30 16.98
C LYS A 222 -2.37 -18.70 16.23
N HIS A 223 -3.42 -19.51 16.10
CA HIS A 223 -4.65 -19.12 15.42
C HIS A 223 -5.29 -17.86 16.04
N PRO A 224 -5.75 -16.88 15.24
CA PRO A 224 -6.35 -15.64 15.76
C PRO A 224 -7.61 -15.86 16.62
N ASP A 225 -8.38 -16.92 16.40
CA ASP A 225 -9.56 -17.20 17.24
C ASP A 225 -9.20 -17.75 18.63
N ASP A 226 -7.96 -18.22 18.80
CA ASP A 226 -7.41 -18.71 20.06
C ASP A 226 -6.53 -17.65 20.74
N TYR A 227 -6.76 -16.36 20.44
CA TYR A 227 -5.95 -15.26 20.94
C TYR A 227 -5.87 -15.25 22.47
N GLY A 228 -4.65 -15.14 22.99
CA GLY A 228 -4.38 -15.12 24.44
C GLY A 228 -4.56 -16.47 25.15
N GLN A 229 -4.90 -17.55 24.43
CA GLN A 229 -5.05 -18.88 25.02
C GLN A 229 -3.69 -19.60 25.12
N PRO A 230 -3.28 -20.10 26.31
CA PRO A 230 -2.04 -20.85 26.47
C PRO A 230 -1.96 -22.08 25.56
N GLU A 231 -3.07 -22.82 25.43
CA GLU A 231 -3.21 -24.02 24.58
C GLU A 231 -3.81 -23.70 23.19
N GLY A 232 -3.70 -22.45 22.72
CA GLY A 232 -4.19 -22.05 21.40
C GLY A 232 -3.49 -22.80 20.27
N ARG A 233 -4.22 -23.09 19.19
CA ARG A 233 -3.73 -23.90 18.07
C ARG A 233 -2.56 -23.22 17.37
N GLN A 234 -1.38 -23.83 17.37
CA GLN A 234 -0.23 -23.37 16.58
C GLN A 234 -0.51 -23.60 15.09
N VAL A 235 -0.46 -22.54 14.28
CA VAL A 235 -0.70 -22.61 12.83
C VAL A 235 0.53 -22.22 12.00
N TYR A 236 1.53 -21.60 12.63
CA TYR A 236 2.80 -21.21 12.00
C TYR A 236 3.99 -21.59 12.91
N PRO A 237 5.16 -22.00 12.39
CA PRO A 237 6.32 -22.38 13.21
C PRO A 237 6.80 -21.25 14.13
N LYS A 238 6.76 -21.47 15.45
CA LYS A 238 7.10 -20.45 16.44
C LYS A 238 8.57 -20.06 16.37
N GLU A 239 9.45 -21.05 16.21
CA GLU A 239 10.90 -20.87 16.25
C GLU A 239 11.38 -19.95 15.12
N TYR A 240 10.84 -20.10 13.91
CA TYR A 240 11.14 -19.18 12.81
C TYR A 240 10.56 -17.80 13.07
N LEU A 241 9.33 -17.73 13.59
CA LEU A 241 8.64 -16.47 13.81
C LEU A 241 9.36 -15.61 14.86
N ASP A 242 9.85 -16.22 15.94
CA ASP A 242 10.64 -15.55 16.97
C ASP A 242 11.88 -14.86 16.36
N CYS A 243 12.59 -15.55 15.45
CA CYS A 243 13.71 -14.95 14.72
C CYS A 243 13.27 -13.87 13.73
N ALA A 244 12.16 -14.10 13.01
CA ALA A 244 11.67 -13.19 11.98
C ALA A 244 11.21 -11.83 12.53
N LEU A 245 10.62 -11.83 13.72
CA LEU A 245 10.13 -10.63 14.40
C LEU A 245 11.17 -9.98 15.34
N ALA A 246 12.28 -10.68 15.62
CA ALA A 246 13.39 -10.12 16.38
C ALA A 246 14.16 -9.05 15.58
N PHE A 247 14.85 -8.17 16.30
CA PHE A 247 15.83 -7.26 15.69
C PHE A 247 17.00 -8.09 15.13
N GLN A 248 17.25 -7.97 13.84
CA GLN A 248 18.36 -8.65 13.15
C GLN A 248 19.40 -7.65 12.67
N THR A 249 18.97 -6.50 12.14
CA THR A 249 19.88 -5.53 11.53
C THR A 249 19.42 -4.08 11.75
N PRO A 250 20.36 -3.14 12.01
CA PRO A 250 20.05 -1.72 12.11
C PRO A 250 19.71 -1.12 10.74
N THR A 251 18.78 -0.17 10.70
CA THR A 251 18.37 0.52 9.46
C THR A 251 18.83 1.97 9.40
N ILE A 252 19.72 2.37 10.32
CA ILE A 252 20.34 3.69 10.37
C ILE A 252 21.00 4.03 9.03
N MET A 253 20.84 5.27 8.56
CA MET A 253 21.29 5.77 7.24
C MET A 253 20.60 5.18 6.01
N SER A 254 19.90 4.06 6.11
CA SER A 254 19.21 3.39 5.00
C SER A 254 17.68 3.54 5.02
N SER A 255 17.14 4.17 6.06
CA SER A 255 15.70 4.43 6.21
C SER A 255 15.46 5.73 6.96
N THR A 256 14.31 6.36 6.75
CA THR A 256 13.92 7.60 7.46
C THR A 256 13.59 7.35 8.94
N ARG A 257 13.41 6.07 9.32
CA ARG A 257 13.06 5.65 10.68
C ARG A 257 14.05 4.59 11.13
N ASP A 258 14.88 4.92 12.12
CA ASP A 258 15.87 4.01 12.71
C ASP A 258 15.20 2.97 13.63
N TRP A 259 14.37 2.14 13.01
CA TRP A 259 13.57 1.11 13.64
C TRP A 259 14.38 -0.19 13.75
N GLY A 260 15.17 -0.50 12.72
CA GLY A 260 15.75 -1.82 12.57
C GLY A 260 14.84 -2.75 11.76
N TYR A 261 15.36 -3.93 11.48
CA TYR A 261 14.70 -4.91 10.62
C TYR A 261 14.91 -6.34 11.13
N GLY A 262 13.89 -7.18 10.93
CA GLY A 262 13.93 -8.62 11.16
C GLY A 262 14.05 -9.38 9.83
N TYR A 263 13.41 -10.54 9.73
CA TYR A 263 13.29 -11.24 8.44
C TYR A 263 12.12 -10.68 7.64
N GLN A 264 12.35 -9.60 6.89
CA GLN A 264 11.33 -8.90 6.10
C GLN A 264 10.16 -8.34 6.91
N PHE A 265 10.42 -7.99 8.18
CA PHE A 265 9.54 -7.21 9.06
C PHE A 265 10.29 -6.00 9.60
N TRP A 266 9.66 -4.83 9.65
CA TRP A 266 10.23 -3.66 10.30
C TRP A 266 10.15 -3.82 11.82
N LYS A 267 11.24 -3.55 12.53
CA LYS A 267 11.26 -3.64 14.00
C LYS A 267 10.95 -2.29 14.61
N MET A 268 9.72 -2.03 15.03
CA MET A 268 9.40 -0.74 15.65
C MET A 268 9.94 -0.65 17.08
N PRO A 269 10.03 0.58 17.65
CA PRO A 269 10.29 0.78 19.08
C PRO A 269 9.30 0.05 19.98
N ASP A 270 9.60 -0.04 21.27
CA ASP A 270 8.71 -0.66 22.28
C ASP A 270 8.37 -2.14 21.98
N ASP A 271 9.30 -2.83 21.35
CA ASP A 271 9.13 -4.20 20.86
C ASP A 271 8.06 -4.36 19.76
N GLY A 272 7.57 -3.26 19.18
CA GLY A 272 6.67 -3.30 18.04
C GLY A 272 7.30 -3.93 16.79
N PHE A 273 6.46 -4.33 15.85
CA PHE A 273 6.89 -4.74 14.52
C PHE A 273 5.82 -4.41 13.47
N ALA A 274 6.23 -4.25 12.22
CA ALA A 274 5.33 -3.83 11.16
C ALA A 274 5.63 -4.46 9.81
N MET A 275 4.56 -4.65 9.04
CA MET A 275 4.61 -4.83 7.60
C MET A 275 4.20 -3.50 6.98
N LEU A 276 5.13 -2.80 6.31
CA LEU A 276 4.88 -1.48 5.73
C LEU A 276 4.82 -1.57 4.20
N GLY A 277 3.90 -0.83 3.62
CA GLY A 277 3.68 -0.72 2.18
C GLY A 277 3.61 0.73 1.75
N MET A 278 3.98 0.98 0.50
CA MET A 278 3.95 2.32 -0.09
C MET A 278 2.55 2.93 0.01
N GLY A 279 2.48 4.24 0.29
CA GLY A 279 1.20 4.94 0.50
C GLY A 279 0.56 4.71 1.87
N SER A 280 1.30 4.16 2.85
CA SER A 280 0.76 3.76 4.16
C SER A 280 -0.27 2.64 4.04
N GLN A 281 0.13 1.59 3.31
CA GLN A 281 -0.48 0.27 3.40
C GLN A 281 0.24 -0.45 4.52
N ASP A 282 -0.22 -0.29 5.77
CA ASP A 282 0.53 -0.67 6.96
C ASP A 282 -0.25 -1.68 7.82
N THR A 283 0.44 -2.74 8.25
CA THR A 283 0.04 -3.59 9.37
C THR A 283 0.99 -3.33 10.53
N LEU A 284 0.49 -2.70 11.58
CA LEU A 284 1.26 -2.27 12.74
C LEU A 284 0.89 -3.14 13.94
N CYS A 285 1.87 -3.83 14.53
CA CYS A 285 1.66 -4.69 15.69
C CYS A 285 2.42 -4.13 16.91
N PHE A 286 1.72 -4.01 18.02
CA PHE A 286 2.22 -3.39 19.25
C PHE A 286 2.07 -4.36 20.44
N PRO A 287 3.06 -5.26 20.69
CA PRO A 287 2.96 -6.27 21.74
C PRO A 287 2.68 -5.69 23.13
N LYS A 288 3.37 -4.62 23.53
CA LYS A 288 3.15 -3.96 24.83
C LYS A 288 1.72 -3.42 25.04
N ARG A 289 1.01 -3.11 23.95
CA ARG A 289 -0.35 -2.57 23.98
C ARG A 289 -1.39 -3.62 23.60
N ASP A 290 -0.92 -4.84 23.31
CA ASP A 290 -1.69 -5.98 22.82
C ASP A 290 -2.64 -5.60 21.67
N MET A 291 -2.07 -4.92 20.67
CA MET A 291 -2.84 -4.23 19.63
C MET A 291 -2.30 -4.47 18.22
N VAL A 292 -3.21 -4.60 17.26
CA VAL A 292 -2.94 -4.61 15.82
C VAL A 292 -3.74 -3.49 15.17
N ILE A 293 -3.09 -2.67 14.36
CA ILE A 293 -3.72 -1.60 13.56
C ILE A 293 -3.42 -1.87 12.09
N ILE A 294 -4.47 -1.94 11.27
CA ILE A 294 -4.38 -1.97 9.81
C ILE A 294 -4.75 -0.58 9.31
N MET A 295 -3.89 -0.03 8.46
CA MET A 295 -4.11 1.21 7.74
C MET A 295 -3.91 0.94 6.25
N THR A 296 -4.83 1.40 5.42
CA THR A 296 -4.62 1.46 3.97
C THR A 296 -4.98 2.86 3.50
N SER A 297 -4.10 3.53 2.78
CA SER A 297 -4.29 4.91 2.29
C SER A 297 -3.48 5.22 1.03
N ASP A 298 -3.58 6.44 0.51
CA ASP A 298 -2.61 7.00 -0.46
C ASP A 298 -1.86 8.21 0.11
N THR A 299 -0.74 7.97 0.78
CA THR A 299 0.14 9.03 1.31
C THR A 299 1.28 9.42 0.37
N GLN A 300 1.37 8.86 -0.85
CA GLN A 300 2.54 9.04 -1.74
C GLN A 300 2.80 10.50 -2.13
N GLY A 301 1.73 11.28 -2.30
CA GLY A 301 1.78 12.71 -2.61
C GLY A 301 1.83 13.64 -1.40
N ILE A 302 1.88 13.09 -0.18
CA ILE A 302 1.74 13.85 1.07
C ILE A 302 3.06 13.78 1.84
N PRO A 303 3.85 14.88 1.87
CA PRO A 303 5.06 14.93 2.68
C PRO A 303 4.76 14.55 4.13
N ASN A 304 5.52 13.58 4.65
CA ASN A 304 5.38 13.05 6.02
C ASN A 304 4.00 12.42 6.33
N GLY A 305 3.18 12.07 5.34
CA GLY A 305 1.83 11.53 5.56
C GLY A 305 1.82 10.30 6.48
N GLY A 306 2.78 9.39 6.32
CA GLY A 306 2.93 8.24 7.22
C GLY A 306 3.29 8.63 8.66
N ASP A 307 4.08 9.69 8.87
CA ASP A 307 4.41 10.16 10.24
C ASP A 307 3.21 10.85 10.89
N MET A 308 2.37 11.54 10.11
CA MET A 308 1.12 12.11 10.60
C MET A 308 0.17 11.03 11.11
N ILE A 309 0.04 9.90 10.39
CA ILE A 309 -0.75 8.75 10.83
C ILE A 309 -0.21 8.20 12.15
N LEU A 310 1.10 7.94 12.25
CA LEU A 310 1.72 7.42 13.47
C LEU A 310 1.58 8.39 14.65
N ASN A 311 1.68 9.69 14.40
CA ASN A 311 1.46 10.71 15.41
C ASN A 311 0.01 10.68 15.92
N ASN A 312 -0.97 10.59 15.03
CA ASN A 312 -2.38 10.50 15.45
C ASN A 312 -2.68 9.19 16.19
N ILE A 313 -2.08 8.06 15.80
CA ILE A 313 -2.17 6.80 16.57
C ILE A 313 -1.64 7.03 17.99
N ARG A 314 -0.49 7.71 18.12
CA ARG A 314 0.07 8.01 19.43
C ARG A 314 -0.85 8.91 20.27
N THR A 315 -1.26 10.06 19.75
CA THR A 315 -1.96 11.09 20.53
C THR A 315 -3.41 10.73 20.81
N GLU A 316 -4.11 10.14 19.83
CA GLU A 316 -5.55 9.86 19.94
C GLU A 316 -5.85 8.43 20.39
N ILE A 317 -4.92 7.48 20.21
CA ILE A 317 -5.11 6.10 20.67
C ILE A 317 -4.24 5.85 21.89
N PHE A 318 -2.92 5.88 21.76
CA PHE A 318 -2.01 5.40 22.82
C PHE A 318 -2.07 6.23 24.11
N GLU A 319 -2.08 7.55 24.00
CA GLU A 319 -2.16 8.45 25.16
C GLU A 319 -3.53 8.41 25.85
N GLN A 320 -4.52 7.75 25.23
CA GLN A 320 -5.89 7.58 25.74
C GLN A 320 -6.20 6.13 26.15
N LEU A 321 -5.23 5.22 26.09
CA LEU A 321 -5.43 3.82 26.48
C LEU A 321 -5.59 3.69 27.99
N SER A 322 -6.50 2.80 28.37
CA SER A 322 -6.59 2.25 29.73
C SER A 322 -6.23 0.77 29.70
N ASP A 323 -5.59 0.29 30.77
CA ASP A 323 -5.42 -1.14 31.02
C ASP A 323 -6.71 -1.79 31.56
N ASP A 324 -7.63 -0.97 32.08
CA ASP A 324 -8.93 -1.40 32.58
C ASP A 324 -10.05 -1.19 31.54
N VAL A 325 -11.16 -1.90 31.74
CA VAL A 325 -12.41 -1.63 31.02
C VAL A 325 -12.89 -0.22 31.33
N LEU A 326 -13.22 0.55 30.30
CA LEU A 326 -13.82 1.88 30.45
C LEU A 326 -15.34 1.76 30.65
N PRO A 327 -15.98 2.73 31.34
CA PRO A 327 -17.43 2.83 31.35
C PRO A 327 -17.98 2.99 29.93
N GLU A 328 -19.05 2.24 29.61
CA GLU A 328 -19.73 2.33 28.32
C GLU A 328 -20.26 3.75 28.06
N ASP A 329 -19.97 4.31 26.88
CA ASP A 329 -20.50 5.59 26.39
C ASP A 329 -21.35 5.34 25.14
N ALA A 330 -22.60 4.93 25.33
CA ALA A 330 -23.53 4.64 24.25
C ALA A 330 -23.74 5.82 23.28
N GLY A 331 -23.58 7.06 23.78
CA GLY A 331 -23.65 8.26 22.96
C GLY A 331 -22.47 8.35 21.99
N ALA A 332 -21.26 8.24 22.51
CA ALA A 332 -20.03 8.26 21.69
C ALA A 332 -19.93 7.06 20.75
N GLN A 333 -20.38 5.88 21.17
CA GLN A 333 -20.42 4.69 20.30
C GLN A 333 -21.36 4.89 19.11
N LYS A 334 -22.54 5.49 19.35
CA LYS A 334 -23.47 5.82 18.28
C LYS A 334 -22.88 6.86 17.33
N GLU A 335 -22.29 7.93 17.88
CA GLU A 335 -21.66 8.98 17.08
C GLU A 335 -20.52 8.44 16.21
N LEU A 336 -19.66 7.58 16.78
CA LEU A 336 -18.62 6.88 16.03
C LEU A 336 -19.23 6.04 14.92
N LYS A 337 -20.23 5.20 15.22
CA LYS A 337 -20.89 4.36 14.20
C LYS A 337 -21.49 5.18 13.07
N ASP A 338 -22.18 6.27 13.39
CA ASP A 338 -22.78 7.18 12.40
C ASP A 338 -21.69 7.85 11.55
N ARG A 339 -20.58 8.28 12.16
CA ARG A 339 -19.40 8.84 11.46
C ARG A 339 -18.79 7.85 10.47
N LEU A 340 -18.62 6.58 10.88
CA LEU A 340 -18.02 5.53 10.04
C LEU A 340 -18.86 5.20 8.80
N ALA A 341 -20.18 5.35 8.88
CA ALA A 341 -21.09 5.08 7.76
C ALA A 341 -21.00 6.12 6.61
N ASP A 342 -20.46 7.31 6.90
CA ASP A 342 -20.36 8.45 5.98
C ASP A 342 -18.92 8.76 5.54
N LEU A 343 -17.98 7.84 5.76
CA LEU A 343 -16.60 8.04 5.33
C LEU A 343 -16.48 7.97 3.81
N THR A 344 -15.78 8.94 3.23
CA THR A 344 -15.47 9.02 1.81
C THR A 344 -14.02 9.46 1.62
N LEU A 345 -13.40 9.05 0.50
CA LEU A 345 -12.12 9.63 0.10
C LEU A 345 -12.20 11.17 0.01
N PRO A 346 -11.07 11.89 0.17
CA PRO A 346 -11.05 13.35 0.15
C PRO A 346 -11.76 13.93 -1.09
N VAL A 347 -12.65 14.88 -0.83
CA VAL A 347 -13.41 15.60 -1.85
C VAL A 347 -12.88 17.03 -1.96
N LEU A 348 -12.66 17.50 -3.18
CA LEU A 348 -12.32 18.90 -3.41
C LEU A 348 -13.52 19.80 -3.09
N LYS A 349 -13.31 20.77 -2.18
CA LYS A 349 -14.33 21.74 -1.75
C LYS A 349 -14.22 23.02 -2.56
N GLU A 350 -15.36 23.55 -3.00
CA GLU A 350 -15.44 24.83 -3.71
C GLU A 350 -14.93 26.00 -2.86
N ARG A 351 -14.26 26.96 -3.53
CA ARG A 351 -13.64 28.12 -2.88
C ARG A 351 -14.24 29.48 -3.25
N GLY A 352 -15.21 29.54 -4.18
CA GLY A 352 -15.84 30.80 -4.59
C GLY A 352 -17.06 30.63 -5.51
N GLU A 353 -17.78 31.71 -5.77
CA GLU A 353 -19.02 31.71 -6.59
C GLU A 353 -18.79 32.14 -8.05
N GLU A 354 -17.98 33.17 -8.32
CA GLU A 354 -17.73 33.63 -9.69
C GLU A 354 -16.54 32.87 -10.31
N ASN A 355 -16.77 32.19 -11.43
CA ASN A 355 -15.74 31.44 -12.14
C ASN A 355 -16.00 31.40 -13.66
N PHE A 356 -15.05 30.84 -14.41
CA PHE A 356 -15.09 30.79 -15.87
C PHE A 356 -15.90 29.63 -16.45
N ARG A 357 -16.71 28.92 -15.64
CA ARG A 357 -17.50 27.75 -16.08
C ARG A 357 -18.26 28.00 -17.38
N GLU A 358 -19.13 29.01 -17.43
CA GLU A 358 -19.91 29.33 -18.64
C GLU A 358 -19.01 29.78 -19.80
N THR A 359 -17.90 30.45 -19.50
CA THR A 359 -16.93 30.91 -20.49
C THR A 359 -16.20 29.76 -21.17
N VAL A 360 -15.94 28.65 -20.48
CA VAL A 360 -15.09 27.55 -20.99
C VAL A 360 -15.87 26.29 -21.34
N ASN A 361 -17.12 26.17 -20.90
CA ASN A 361 -17.93 24.97 -21.08
C ASN A 361 -18.03 24.55 -22.56
N GLY A 362 -17.57 23.34 -22.87
CA GLY A 362 -17.64 22.77 -24.21
C GLY A 362 -16.63 23.32 -25.21
N LYS A 363 -15.78 24.29 -24.85
CA LYS A 363 -14.73 24.81 -25.74
C LYS A 363 -13.58 23.80 -25.88
N SER A 364 -13.11 23.63 -27.11
CA SER A 364 -11.96 22.78 -27.41
C SER A 364 -10.70 23.62 -27.44
N TYR A 365 -9.68 23.18 -26.72
CA TYR A 365 -8.35 23.78 -26.71
C TYR A 365 -7.39 22.81 -27.39
N PHE A 366 -6.60 23.27 -28.34
CA PHE A 366 -5.67 22.48 -29.14
C PHE A 366 -4.23 22.70 -28.68
N PHE A 367 -3.52 21.63 -28.38
CA PHE A 367 -2.12 21.69 -27.95
C PHE A 367 -1.17 21.82 -29.14
N TYR A 368 -0.06 22.51 -28.92
CA TYR A 368 1.11 22.37 -29.80
C TYR A 368 1.66 20.93 -29.74
N PRO A 369 2.40 20.48 -30.78
CA PRO A 369 3.08 19.19 -30.76
C PRO A 369 3.89 19.02 -29.47
N ASN A 370 3.63 17.92 -28.76
CA ASN A 370 4.25 17.60 -27.48
C ASN A 370 4.62 16.11 -27.45
N LYS A 371 5.61 15.78 -26.63
CA LYS A 371 6.15 14.42 -26.51
C LYS A 371 5.13 13.39 -25.99
N ASP A 372 4.08 13.85 -25.31
CA ASP A 372 3.08 13.01 -24.65
C ASP A 372 1.85 12.77 -25.56
N GLY A 373 1.86 13.35 -26.77
CA GLY A 373 0.89 13.07 -27.83
C GLY A 373 -0.49 13.70 -27.63
N PHE A 374 -0.67 14.62 -26.68
CA PHE A 374 -1.94 15.33 -26.48
C PHE A 374 -2.23 16.26 -27.66
N LYS A 375 -3.47 16.24 -28.17
CA LYS A 375 -3.91 17.03 -29.32
C LYS A 375 -4.94 18.07 -28.95
N ARG A 376 -5.92 17.66 -28.14
CA ARG A 376 -7.08 18.49 -27.77
C ARG A 376 -7.50 18.23 -26.34
N LEU A 377 -8.01 19.25 -25.66
CA LEU A 377 -8.68 19.13 -24.36
C LEU A 377 -9.94 19.98 -24.33
N ARG A 378 -10.97 19.48 -23.65
CA ARG A 378 -12.25 20.14 -23.46
C ARG A 378 -12.81 19.80 -22.08
N VAL A 379 -13.38 20.80 -21.40
CA VAL A 379 -14.15 20.59 -20.17
C VAL A 379 -15.61 20.78 -20.48
N ILE A 380 -16.44 19.80 -20.12
CA ILE A 380 -17.88 19.83 -20.29
C ILE A 380 -18.53 19.79 -18.91
N PHE A 381 -19.38 20.76 -18.59
CA PHE A 381 -20.19 20.76 -17.39
C PHE A 381 -21.61 20.33 -17.77
N GLU A 382 -22.00 19.12 -17.36
CA GLU A 382 -23.34 18.56 -17.65
C GLU A 382 -24.41 19.20 -16.77
N ASN A 383 -24.05 19.52 -15.52
CA ASN A 383 -24.87 20.24 -14.54
C ASN A 383 -23.98 20.78 -13.41
N GLU A 384 -24.54 21.47 -12.43
CA GLU A 384 -23.79 22.09 -11.33
C GLU A 384 -22.89 21.13 -10.55
N ARG A 385 -23.20 19.83 -10.53
CA ARG A 385 -22.50 18.83 -9.72
C ARG A 385 -21.64 17.84 -10.50
N ARG A 386 -21.69 17.84 -11.84
CA ARG A 386 -21.00 16.85 -12.67
C ARG A 386 -20.40 17.47 -13.92
N GLY A 387 -19.17 17.08 -14.24
CA GLY A 387 -18.50 17.43 -15.48
C GLY A 387 -17.64 16.29 -16.04
N ILE A 388 -17.11 16.55 -17.23
CA ILE A 388 -16.30 15.63 -18.02
C ILE A 388 -15.05 16.39 -18.44
N LEU A 389 -13.88 15.83 -18.12
CA LEU A 389 -12.62 16.21 -18.74
C LEU A 389 -12.43 15.31 -19.95
N GLU A 390 -12.60 15.86 -21.14
CA GLU A 390 -12.38 15.15 -22.39
C GLU A 390 -11.02 15.57 -22.96
N TYR A 391 -10.21 14.60 -23.35
CA TYR A 391 -8.95 14.86 -24.04
C TYR A 391 -8.76 13.90 -25.21
N GLU A 392 -7.97 14.33 -26.19
CA GLU A 392 -7.59 13.53 -27.33
C GLU A 392 -6.07 13.38 -27.36
N ASN A 393 -5.60 12.16 -27.54
CA ASN A 393 -4.19 11.86 -27.77
C ASN A 393 -4.02 10.90 -28.96
N GLU A 394 -2.83 10.36 -29.14
CA GLU A 394 -2.53 9.38 -30.21
C GLU A 394 -3.38 8.10 -30.12
N ARG A 395 -3.89 7.77 -28.93
CA ARG A 395 -4.70 6.56 -28.68
C ARG A 395 -6.21 6.81 -28.84
N GLY A 396 -6.63 8.03 -29.16
CA GLY A 396 -8.02 8.40 -29.42
C GLY A 396 -8.57 9.45 -28.46
N ILE A 397 -9.90 9.48 -28.33
CA ILE A 397 -10.63 10.41 -27.46
C ILE A 397 -10.99 9.69 -26.17
N HIS A 398 -10.73 10.37 -25.05
CA HIS A 398 -10.86 9.84 -23.70
C HIS A 398 -11.66 10.79 -22.83
N GLN A 399 -12.33 10.24 -21.81
CA GLN A 399 -13.18 11.00 -20.90
C GLN A 399 -12.92 10.59 -19.46
N ILE A 400 -12.77 11.58 -18.58
CA ILE A 400 -12.72 11.42 -17.12
C ILE A 400 -13.92 12.16 -16.54
N PHE A 401 -14.78 11.45 -15.81
CA PHE A 401 -15.95 12.04 -15.16
C PHE A 401 -15.57 12.53 -13.78
N PHE A 402 -15.95 13.76 -13.43
CA PHE A 402 -15.68 14.34 -12.12
C PHE A 402 -16.93 14.97 -11.51
N GLY A 403 -16.95 15.03 -10.17
CA GLY A 403 -17.98 15.75 -9.43
C GLY A 403 -17.49 17.09 -8.88
N MET A 404 -18.31 18.13 -8.94
CA MET A 404 -18.03 19.39 -8.24
C MET A 404 -18.47 19.24 -6.78
N GLY A 405 -17.54 19.36 -5.82
CA GLY A 405 -17.85 19.19 -4.40
C GLY A 405 -18.26 17.77 -3.99
N ARG A 406 -18.00 16.75 -4.83
CA ARG A 406 -18.27 15.33 -4.56
C ARG A 406 -17.36 14.43 -5.38
N ASN A 407 -17.19 13.19 -4.94
CA ASN A 407 -16.55 12.14 -5.74
C ASN A 407 -17.55 11.54 -6.75
N VAL A 408 -17.04 11.25 -7.94
CA VAL A 408 -17.73 10.49 -9.00
C VAL A 408 -16.84 9.32 -9.39
N SER A 409 -17.37 8.10 -9.26
CA SER A 409 -16.67 6.88 -9.69
C SER A 409 -16.71 6.75 -11.20
N CYS A 410 -15.58 6.43 -11.82
CA CYS A 410 -15.49 6.08 -13.23
C CYS A 410 -14.30 5.14 -13.49
N LEU A 411 -14.13 4.72 -14.75
CA LEU A 411 -12.89 4.08 -15.18
C LEU A 411 -11.95 5.15 -15.69
N PHE A 412 -10.74 5.20 -15.15
CA PHE A 412 -9.69 6.00 -15.71
C PHE A 412 -9.37 5.48 -17.13
N PRO A 413 -9.40 6.36 -18.15
CA PRO A 413 -9.23 5.96 -19.54
C PRO A 413 -7.85 5.33 -19.79
N GLU A 414 -7.73 4.61 -20.91
CA GLU A 414 -6.50 3.91 -21.39
C GLU A 414 -6.06 2.73 -20.52
N TYR A 415 -6.01 2.90 -19.21
CA TYR A 415 -5.57 1.88 -18.25
C TYR A 415 -6.73 1.07 -17.67
N ARG A 416 -7.98 1.55 -17.85
CA ARG A 416 -9.21 0.91 -17.38
C ARG A 416 -9.19 0.58 -15.88
N GLN A 417 -8.56 1.44 -15.09
CA GLN A 417 -8.54 1.29 -13.63
C GLN A 417 -9.72 2.04 -13.02
N LEU A 418 -10.33 1.46 -11.98
CA LEU A 418 -11.34 2.18 -11.21
C LEU A 418 -10.72 3.42 -10.58
N CYS A 419 -11.44 4.53 -10.64
CA CYS A 419 -11.05 5.76 -9.97
C CYS A 419 -12.27 6.51 -9.44
N VAL A 420 -12.02 7.40 -8.47
CA VAL A 420 -12.96 8.45 -8.10
C VAL A 420 -12.36 9.81 -8.38
N SER A 421 -13.14 10.67 -9.01
CA SER A 421 -12.69 12.01 -9.36
C SER A 421 -13.60 13.07 -8.79
N SER A 422 -12.98 14.10 -8.22
CA SER A 422 -13.64 15.34 -7.82
C SER A 422 -12.92 16.54 -8.42
N ALA A 423 -13.65 17.64 -8.52
CA ALA A 423 -13.15 18.89 -9.06
C ALA A 423 -13.62 20.07 -8.21
N SER A 424 -12.89 21.17 -8.29
CA SER A 424 -13.25 22.45 -7.70
C SER A 424 -12.58 23.60 -8.44
N TRP A 425 -13.29 24.72 -8.52
CA TRP A 425 -12.67 25.99 -8.87
C TRP A 425 -11.83 26.49 -7.71
N CYS A 426 -10.51 26.50 -7.91
CA CYS A 426 -9.55 26.98 -6.92
C CYS A 426 -9.33 28.49 -7.00
N ASP A 427 -9.67 29.09 -8.14
CA ASP A 427 -9.72 30.51 -8.44
C ASP A 427 -10.74 30.73 -9.56
N ARG A 428 -11.06 31.99 -9.91
CA ARG A 428 -12.01 32.38 -10.95
C ARG A 428 -11.72 31.69 -12.30
N ASP A 429 -10.45 31.56 -12.64
CA ASP A 429 -9.97 31.07 -13.93
C ASP A 429 -9.29 29.70 -13.85
N THR A 430 -9.29 29.07 -12.67
CA THR A 430 -8.48 27.89 -12.40
C THR A 430 -9.35 26.74 -11.90
N LEU A 431 -9.53 25.73 -12.75
CA LEU A 431 -10.19 24.48 -12.41
C LEU A 431 -9.16 23.43 -12.00
N TYR A 432 -9.39 22.80 -10.84
CA TYR A 432 -8.57 21.70 -10.35
C TYR A 432 -9.39 20.41 -10.30
N ILE A 433 -8.85 19.34 -10.88
CA ILE A 433 -9.47 18.01 -10.92
C ILE A 433 -8.46 17.03 -10.32
N CYS A 434 -8.93 16.19 -9.39
CA CYS A 434 -8.14 15.11 -8.80
C CYS A 434 -8.86 13.79 -9.07
N SER A 435 -8.15 12.82 -9.65
CA SER A 435 -8.64 11.46 -9.87
C SER A 435 -7.79 10.49 -9.04
N GLN A 436 -8.39 9.88 -8.02
CA GLN A 436 -7.76 8.87 -7.17
C GLN A 436 -8.06 7.49 -7.73
N LEU A 437 -7.03 6.71 -8.06
CA LEU A 437 -7.13 5.33 -8.53
C LEU A 437 -7.39 4.40 -7.34
N THR A 438 -8.33 3.47 -7.51
CA THR A 438 -8.91 2.67 -6.42
C THR A 438 -8.87 1.17 -6.69
N ASP A 439 -7.93 0.71 -7.50
CA ASP A 439 -7.78 -0.70 -7.94
C ASP A 439 -6.37 -1.21 -7.61
N GLU A 440 -5.75 -2.02 -8.49
CA GLU A 440 -4.36 -2.48 -8.35
C GLU A 440 -3.32 -1.35 -8.20
N SER A 441 -3.64 -0.15 -8.70
CA SER A 441 -2.84 1.05 -8.47
C SER A 441 -3.48 1.91 -7.39
N VAL A 442 -2.74 2.10 -6.31
CA VAL A 442 -2.98 3.18 -5.34
C VAL A 442 -2.19 4.39 -5.83
N ALA A 443 -2.90 5.40 -6.33
CA ALA A 443 -2.29 6.56 -6.96
C ALA A 443 -3.30 7.69 -7.15
N ALA A 444 -2.81 8.90 -7.42
CA ALA A 444 -3.63 10.04 -7.80
C ALA A 444 -3.07 10.73 -9.04
N ILE A 445 -3.99 11.21 -9.88
CA ILE A 445 -3.70 12.01 -11.06
C ILE A 445 -4.38 13.36 -10.92
N HIS A 446 -3.58 14.40 -11.01
CA HIS A 446 -3.95 15.78 -10.73
C HIS A 446 -3.91 16.58 -12.02
N PHE A 447 -4.97 17.32 -12.30
CA PHE A 447 -5.08 18.23 -13.43
C PHE A 447 -5.40 19.63 -12.90
N LYS A 448 -4.54 20.60 -13.18
CA LYS A 448 -4.79 22.02 -12.91
C LYS A 448 -4.87 22.75 -14.24
N LEU A 449 -6.06 23.23 -14.58
CA LEU A 449 -6.39 23.93 -15.80
C LEU A 449 -6.52 25.42 -15.48
N ILE A 450 -5.72 26.26 -16.13
CA ILE A 450 -5.70 27.70 -15.93
C ILE A 450 -6.10 28.36 -17.25
N PHE A 451 -7.25 29.01 -17.26
CA PHE A 451 -7.86 29.61 -18.44
C PHE A 451 -7.52 31.11 -18.53
N SER A 452 -7.07 31.57 -19.68
CA SER A 452 -6.78 32.99 -19.92
C SER A 452 -7.87 33.63 -20.77
N GLY A 453 -8.09 34.94 -20.59
CA GLY A 453 -9.11 35.70 -21.32
C GLY A 453 -8.85 35.82 -22.82
N ASP A 454 -7.64 35.53 -23.27
CA ASP A 454 -7.22 35.51 -24.68
C ASP A 454 -7.53 34.19 -25.41
N GLY A 455 -8.14 33.22 -24.73
CA GLY A 455 -8.43 31.90 -25.29
C GLY A 455 -7.32 30.86 -25.07
N THR A 456 -6.32 31.16 -24.26
CA THR A 456 -5.27 30.20 -23.90
C THR A 456 -5.66 29.35 -22.68
N LEU A 457 -5.23 28.09 -22.66
CA LEU A 457 -5.30 27.18 -21.53
C LEU A 457 -3.89 26.71 -21.18
N THR A 458 -3.50 26.84 -19.92
CA THR A 458 -2.32 26.14 -19.37
C THR A 458 -2.80 24.94 -18.55
N LEU A 459 -2.33 23.75 -18.91
CA LEU A 459 -2.57 22.50 -18.21
C LEU A 459 -1.31 22.09 -17.44
N LEU A 460 -1.41 22.00 -16.12
CA LEU A 460 -0.41 21.35 -15.28
C LEU A 460 -0.95 19.99 -14.84
N MET A 461 -0.18 18.93 -15.09
CA MET A 461 -0.48 17.57 -14.64
C MET A 461 0.58 17.04 -13.68
N ARG A 462 0.13 16.29 -12.67
CA ARG A 462 1.00 15.53 -11.77
C ARG A 462 0.39 14.16 -11.49
N LYS A 463 1.22 13.12 -11.44
CA LYS A 463 0.83 11.79 -11.00
C LYS A 463 1.62 11.35 -9.76
N THR A 464 1.01 10.51 -8.93
CA THR A 464 1.65 9.82 -7.79
C THR A 464 1.59 8.31 -8.01
N GLU A 465 2.34 7.83 -9.00
CA GLU A 465 2.43 6.40 -9.34
C GLU A 465 3.82 6.09 -9.94
N GLU A 466 4.39 4.92 -9.64
CA GLU A 466 5.79 4.59 -9.96
C GLU A 466 6.05 4.17 -11.42
N THR A 467 5.10 3.56 -12.13
CA THR A 467 5.37 2.75 -13.35
C THR A 467 4.53 3.08 -14.59
N LYS A 468 3.28 3.50 -14.41
CA LYS A 468 2.24 3.82 -15.39
C LYS A 468 1.94 5.32 -15.40
N PHE A 469 1.03 5.76 -16.27
CA PHE A 469 0.50 7.13 -16.31
C PHE A 469 1.55 8.22 -16.53
N ASN A 470 2.68 7.89 -17.16
CA ASN A 470 3.82 8.79 -17.34
C ASN A 470 3.49 10.02 -18.21
N GLU A 471 2.49 9.90 -19.07
CA GLU A 471 1.93 10.97 -19.90
C GLU A 471 1.21 12.05 -19.09
N PHE A 472 0.76 11.75 -17.86
CA PHE A 472 0.04 12.70 -16.99
C PHE A 472 0.98 13.46 -16.05
N GLN A 473 2.15 13.87 -16.56
CA GLN A 473 3.15 14.59 -15.79
C GLN A 473 3.82 15.69 -16.61
N GLY A 474 3.66 16.94 -16.19
CA GLY A 474 4.30 18.09 -16.83
C GLY A 474 3.37 19.28 -17.02
N VAL A 475 3.75 20.20 -17.90
CA VAL A 475 3.00 21.41 -18.24
C VAL A 475 2.82 21.48 -19.74
N LEU A 476 1.60 21.74 -20.20
CA LEU A 476 1.24 21.92 -21.59
C LEU A 476 0.44 23.21 -21.76
N THR A 477 0.54 23.83 -22.93
CA THR A 477 -0.25 25.01 -23.31
C THR A 477 -1.08 24.69 -24.55
N ALA A 478 -2.34 25.10 -24.53
CA ALA A 478 -3.28 24.96 -25.62
C ALA A 478 -4.01 26.29 -25.88
N SER A 479 -4.58 26.44 -27.06
CA SER A 479 -5.40 27.60 -27.44
C SER A 479 -6.71 27.16 -28.10
N LEU A 480 -7.72 28.02 -28.12
CA LEU A 480 -9.00 27.77 -28.81
C LEU A 480 -8.84 27.42 -30.30
#